data_AF-A0A101JBG2-F1
#
_entry.id   AF-A0A101JBG2-F1
#
_cell.length_a   1.000
_cell.length_b   1.000
_cell.length_c   1.000
_cell.angle_alpha   90.00
_cell.angle_beta   90.00
_cell.angle_gamma   90.00
#
_symmetry.space_group_name_H-M   'P 1'
#
loop_
_entity.id
_entity.type
_entity.pdbx_description
1 polymer ?
#
loop_
_entity_poly.entity_id
_entity_poly.type
_entity_poly.pdbx_seq_one_letter_code
_entity_poly.pdbx_strand_id
1 'polypeptide(L)' 'MTGAFDATPQTCTRLPPRPPLTSVIEGTCYTAVPAPAHTPASALYLACCMGCGAAYTRPWRRLANASHAAA' A
#
# COMPACT_ATOMS: atom_id res chain seq x y z
N MET A 1 -18.34 18.05 -13.85
CA MET A 1 -18.03 17.17 -12.70
C MET A 1 -16.54 16.88 -12.75
N THR A 2 -15.73 17.73 -12.15
CA THR A 2 -14.26 17.53 -12.10
C THR A 2 -13.91 17.66 -10.64
N GLY A 3 -14.07 16.55 -9.91
CA GLY A 3 -13.62 16.46 -8.53
C GLY A 3 -12.11 16.62 -8.55
N ALA A 4 -11.64 17.72 -7.96
CA ALA A 4 -10.23 17.96 -7.75
C ALA A 4 -9.65 16.74 -7.03
N PHE A 5 -8.72 16.05 -7.68
CA PHE A 5 -7.76 15.22 -6.98
C PHE A 5 -6.91 16.20 -6.17
N ASP A 6 -7.42 16.56 -4.98
CA ASP A 6 -6.66 17.26 -3.96
C ASP A 6 -5.54 16.30 -3.54
N ALA A 7 -4.48 16.31 -4.33
CA ALA A 7 -3.25 15.59 -4.11
C ALA A 7 -2.42 16.32 -3.05
N THR A 8 -3.05 16.76 -1.95
CA THR A 8 -2.27 16.94 -0.74
C THR A 8 -1.83 15.53 -0.34
N PRO A 9 -0.52 15.24 -0.28
CA PRO A 9 -0.07 13.97 0.27
C PRO A 9 -0.47 13.99 1.74
N GLN A 10 -1.66 13.46 2.03
CA GLN A 10 -2.12 13.27 3.40
C GLN A 10 -1.08 12.35 4.01
N THR A 11 -0.13 12.91 4.75
CA THR A 11 0.90 12.11 5.39
C THR A 11 0.16 11.32 6.45
N CYS A 12 0.20 9.99 6.38
CA CYS A 12 -0.58 9.22 7.35
C CYS A 12 -0.04 9.48 8.75
N THR A 13 -0.78 10.24 9.55
CA THR A 13 -0.44 10.56 10.93
C THR A 13 -0.76 9.41 11.89
N ARG A 14 -1.28 8.29 11.38
CA ARG A 14 -1.50 7.08 12.19
C ARG A 14 -0.14 6.52 12.62
N LEU A 15 0.23 6.78 13.88
CA LEU A 15 1.39 6.18 14.52
C LEU A 15 1.22 4.64 14.60
N PRO A 16 2.31 3.87 14.38
CA PRO A 16 2.29 2.41 14.32
C PRO A 16 2.04 1.77 15.71
N PRO A 17 1.66 0.48 15.75
CA PRO A 17 2.67 -0.55 15.49
C PRO A 17 2.66 -1.13 14.07
N ARG A 18 1.54 -1.12 13.34
CA ARG A 18 1.45 -1.62 11.95
C ARG A 18 0.24 -1.02 11.23
N PRO A 19 0.38 0.01 10.40
CA PRO A 19 -0.75 0.54 9.63
C PRO A 19 -1.25 -0.52 8.65
N PRO A 20 -2.57 -0.72 8.50
CA PRO A 20 -3.12 -1.57 7.44
C PRO A 20 -2.87 -0.86 6.10
N LEU A 21 -1.96 -1.40 5.28
CA LEU A 21 -1.66 -0.86 3.96
C LEU A 21 -2.38 -1.69 2.89
N THR A 22 -2.73 -1.04 1.79
CA THR A 22 -3.24 -1.68 0.58
C THR A 22 -2.51 -1.11 -0.62
N SER A 23 -2.34 -1.87 -1.69
CA SER A 23 -1.76 -1.39 -2.94
C SER A 23 -2.55 -1.97 -4.11
N VAL A 24 -2.75 -1.16 -5.14
CA VAL A 24 -3.39 -1.60 -6.39
C VAL A 24 -2.29 -1.97 -7.37
N ILE A 25 -2.21 -3.26 -7.68
CA ILE A 25 -1.27 -3.82 -8.67
C ILE A 25 -2.12 -4.32 -9.83
N GLU A 26 -1.94 -3.73 -11.02
CA GLU A 26 -2.65 -4.12 -12.25
C GLU A 26 -4.19 -4.14 -12.06
N GLY A 27 -4.72 -3.14 -11.36
CA GLY A 27 -6.16 -3.04 -11.06
C GLY A 27 -6.66 -3.95 -9.93
N THR A 28 -5.81 -4.80 -9.37
CA THR A 28 -6.15 -5.67 -8.23
C THR A 28 -5.67 -5.08 -6.91
N CYS A 29 -6.57 -4.97 -5.94
CA CYS A 29 -6.22 -4.53 -4.59
C CYS A 29 -5.57 -5.66 -3.78
N TYR A 30 -4.39 -5.39 -3.24
CA TYR A 30 -3.64 -6.31 -2.39
C TYR A 30 -3.34 -5.70 -1.04
N THR A 31 -3.47 -6.51 0.01
CA THR A 31 -3.00 -6.12 1.35
C THR A 31 -1.48 -6.00 1.33
N ALA A 32 -0.97 -4.93 1.93
CA ALA A 32 0.45 -4.64 2.03
C ALA A 32 0.86 -4.49 3.50
N VAL A 33 2.12 -4.76 3.78
CA VAL A 33 2.76 -4.49 5.08
C VAL A 33 4.10 -3.82 4.89
N PRO A 34 4.56 -3.01 5.86
CA PRO A 34 5.93 -2.51 5.87
C PRO A 34 6.94 -3.66 5.72
N ALA A 35 7.97 -3.44 4.92
CA ALA A 35 9.07 -4.36 4.69
C ALA A 35 10.39 -3.69 5.09
N PRO A 36 11.41 -4.47 5.47
CA PRO A 36 12.72 -3.91 5.80
C PRO A 36 13.50 -3.45 4.56
N ALA A 37 13.16 -3.95 3.36
CA ALA A 37 13.84 -3.64 2.10
C ALA A 37 12.84 -3.46 0.97
N HIS A 38 13.24 -2.73 -0.08
CA HIS A 38 12.43 -2.55 -1.29
C HIS A 38 12.23 -3.89 -1.99
N THR A 39 10.98 -4.25 -2.21
CA THR A 39 10.57 -5.33 -3.10
C THR A 39 10.29 -4.78 -4.49
N PRO A 40 10.32 -5.59 -5.56
CA PRO A 40 9.93 -5.16 -6.90
C PRO A 40 8.55 -4.49 -6.92
N ALA A 41 7.59 -5.01 -6.15
CA ALA A 41 6.27 -4.42 -5.99
C ALA A 41 6.34 -3.01 -5.39
N SER A 42 7.13 -2.79 -4.34
CA SER A 42 7.28 -1.45 -3.74
C SER A 42 8.07 -0.44 -4.59
N ALA A 43 8.82 -0.91 -5.58
CA ALA A 43 9.52 -0.06 -6.54
C ALA A 43 8.58 0.39 -7.68
N LEU A 44 7.59 -0.44 -8.03
CA LEU A 44 6.69 -0.20 -9.16
C LEU A 44 5.33 0.37 -8.74
N TYR A 45 4.88 0.08 -7.52
CA TYR A 45 3.55 0.44 -7.05
C TYR A 45 3.63 1.17 -5.70
N LEU A 46 2.74 2.14 -5.52
CA LEU A 46 2.54 2.81 -4.25
C LEU A 46 1.58 2.00 -3.38
N ALA A 47 1.91 1.87 -2.10
CA ALA A 47 0.96 1.44 -1.11
C ALA A 47 0.24 2.68 -0.55
N CYS A 48 -1.01 2.52 -0.13
CA CYS A 48 -1.79 3.51 0.56
C CYS A 48 -2.27 2.95 1.90
N CYS A 49 -2.41 3.79 2.91
CA CYS A 49 -3.00 3.35 4.17
C CYS A 49 -4.52 3.21 4.02
N MET A 50 -5.07 2.05 4.40
CA MET A 50 -6.53 1.81 4.38
C MET A 50 -7.30 2.74 5.32
N GLY A 51 -6.64 3.27 6.35
CA GLY A 51 -7.30 4.11 7.35
C GLY A 51 -7.37 5.60 7.02
N CYS A 52 -6.45 6.11 6.20
CA CYS A 52 -6.30 7.55 5.93
C CYS A 52 -6.15 7.85 4.42
N GLY A 53 -6.04 6.84 3.55
CA GLY A 53 -5.84 7.01 2.10
C GLY A 53 -4.44 7.49 1.68
N ALA A 54 -3.64 7.97 2.63
CA ALA A 54 -2.27 8.43 2.47
C ALA A 54 -1.39 7.46 1.67
N ALA A 55 -0.62 8.00 0.72
CA ALA A 55 0.46 7.26 0.08
C ALA A 55 1.56 6.90 1.08
N TYR A 56 2.03 5.66 1.01
CA TYR A 56 3.08 5.08 1.83
C TYR A 56 4.36 4.96 0.98
N THR A 57 5.34 5.81 1.27
CA THR A 57 6.58 5.96 0.50
C THR A 57 7.73 5.09 0.98
N ARG A 58 7.52 4.30 2.04
CA ARG A 58 8.53 3.41 2.61
C ARG A 58 8.45 2.01 1.99
N PRO A 59 9.52 1.20 2.11
CA PRO A 59 9.50 -0.16 1.60
C PRO A 59 8.34 -0.96 2.18
N TRP A 60 7.62 -1.65 1.32
CA TRP A 60 6.51 -2.50 1.68
C TRP A 60 6.57 -3.79 0.88
N ARG A 61 5.85 -4.80 1.36
CA ARG A 61 5.65 -6.05 0.64
C ARG A 61 4.17 -6.39 0.66
N ARG A 62 3.72 -7.02 -0.42
CA ARG A 62 2.40 -7.63 -0.46
C ARG A 62 2.33 -8.73 0.60
N LEU A 63 1.28 -8.72 1.42
CA LEU A 63 0.86 -9.91 2.14
C LEU A 63 0.32 -10.85 1.07
N ALA A 64 1.03 -11.95 0.82
CA ALA A 64 0.41 -13.04 0.09
C ALA A 64 -0.77 -13.48 0.95
N ASN A 65 -1.99 -13.15 0.54
CA ASN A 65 -3.15 -13.93 0.95
C ASN A 65 -2.76 -15.37 0.62
N ALA A 66 -2.87 -16.29 1.58
CA ALA A 66 -2.44 -17.69 1.47
C ALA A 66 -3.31 -18.48 0.48
N SER A 67 -3.45 -17.97 -0.74
CA SER A 67 -4.35 -18.44 -1.79
C SER A 67 -3.60 -18.45 -3.11
N HIS A 68 -2.40 -19.01 -3.11
CA HIS A 68 -1.85 -19.73 -4.26
C HIS A 68 -1.17 -20.98 -3.70
N ALA A 69 -1.99 -22.00 -3.44
CA ALA A 69 -1.51 -23.36 -3.29
C ALA A 69 -1.07 -23.92 -4.66
N ALA A 70 -0.29 -25.01 -4.59
CA ALA A 70 0.04 -26.01 -5.62
C ALA A 70 1.29 -25.79 -6.50
N ALA A 71 2.37 -26.49 -6.13
CA ALA A 71 2.93 -27.60 -6.93
C ALA A 71 3.71 -28.55 -5.99
#